data_AF-A0A940ZWN0-F1
#
_entry.id   AF-A0A940ZWN0-F1
#
_cell.length_a   1.000
_cell.length_b   1.000
_cell.length_c   1.000
_cell.angle_alpha   90.00
_cell.angle_beta   90.00
_cell.angle_gamma   90.00
#
_symmetry.space_group_name_H-M   'P 1'
#
loop_
_entity.id
_entity.type
_entity.pdbx_description
1 polymer ?
#
loop_
_entity_poly.entity_id
_entity_poly.type
_entity_poly.pdbx_seq_one_letter_code
_entity_poly.pdbx_strand_id
1 'polypeptide(L)'
;MAYRMRYNNYNNNEANRQSNYMGARVSEELCHNKQKHVHELQGSVKIADEDDPHNHRFCTVTEEAIPICDDDHVHEVCFRTDFFDNHFHEFKGRTGPAIKVGDHHVHCIESVTSENDGHHHAFEVATLINDPLKKDEKHECCHDHPWDRTR
;
A
#
# COMPACT_ATOMS: atom_id res chain seq x y z
N MET A 1 0.15 35.78 7.20
CA MET A 1 0.92 35.12 8.28
C MET A 1 1.21 33.71 7.82
N ALA A 2 2.40 33.44 7.25
CA ALA A 2 2.74 32.16 6.64
C ALA A 2 3.29 31.19 7.70
N TYR A 3 2.68 30.01 7.83
CA TYR A 3 3.14 28.95 8.72
C TYR A 3 4.13 28.05 7.96
N ARG A 4 5.32 27.87 8.54
CA ARG A 4 6.51 27.24 7.95
C ARG A 4 6.57 25.79 8.44
N MET A 5 6.28 24.82 7.57
CA MET A 5 6.46 23.40 7.90
C MET A 5 7.96 23.04 7.89
N ARG A 6 8.43 22.33 8.93
CA ARG A 6 9.78 21.78 9.01
C ARG A 6 9.77 20.34 8.51
N TYR A 7 10.52 20.07 7.44
CA TYR A 7 10.95 18.74 7.04
C TYR A 7 12.25 18.40 7.77
N ASN A 8 12.33 17.23 8.41
CA ASN A 8 13.58 16.72 8.99
C ASN A 8 14.24 15.73 8.02
N ASN A 9 15.42 16.13 7.54
CA ASN A 9 16.39 15.31 6.82
C ASN A 9 17.04 14.29 7.76
N TYR A 10 17.09 13.01 7.36
CA TYR A 10 18.00 12.04 7.96
C TYR A 10 19.23 11.87 7.07
N ASN A 11 20.36 12.38 7.55
CA ASN A 11 21.70 12.17 7.01
C ASN A 11 22.29 10.87 7.55
N ASN A 12 22.84 10.06 6.65
CA ASN A 12 23.74 8.95 6.96
C ASN A 12 25.12 9.50 7.38
N ASN A 13 25.78 8.89 8.38
CA ASN A 13 27.03 8.11 8.23
C ASN A 13 27.80 7.90 9.56
N GLU A 14 28.59 6.82 9.59
CA GLU A 14 29.78 6.52 10.41
C GLU A 14 29.67 5.76 11.76
N ALA A 15 29.76 4.43 11.63
CA ALA A 15 30.87 3.60 12.12
C ALA A 15 31.28 3.61 13.63
N ASN A 16 30.93 2.50 14.29
CA ASN A 16 31.86 1.55 14.94
C ASN A 16 32.60 1.95 16.25
N ARG A 17 32.13 1.43 17.40
CA ARG A 17 32.97 0.94 18.52
C ARG A 17 32.29 -0.22 19.28
N GLN A 18 32.74 -1.45 19.00
CA GLN A 18 32.99 -2.63 19.87
C GLN A 18 32.65 -2.49 21.39
N SER A 19 32.15 -3.48 22.16
CA SER A 19 32.33 -4.94 22.12
C SER A 19 31.49 -5.69 23.21
N ASN A 20 31.12 -6.94 22.89
CA ASN A 20 31.13 -8.19 23.69
C ASN A 20 30.65 -8.23 25.16
N TYR A 21 29.55 -8.94 25.41
CA TYR A 21 29.40 -9.89 26.53
C TYR A 21 28.43 -11.04 26.17
N MET A 22 29.01 -12.23 25.92
CA MET A 22 28.57 -13.59 26.32
C MET A 22 27.09 -14.02 26.13
N GLY A 23 26.86 -14.92 25.17
CA GLY A 23 26.19 -16.21 25.43
C GLY A 23 24.66 -16.29 25.28
N ALA A 24 24.18 -16.59 24.07
CA ALA A 24 23.07 -17.54 23.85
C ALA A 24 22.98 -17.85 22.34
N ARG A 25 22.71 -19.11 22.02
CA ARG A 25 22.46 -19.61 20.68
C ARG A 25 21.28 -18.87 20.05
N VAL A 26 21.55 -18.02 19.06
CA VAL A 26 20.59 -17.70 18.00
C VAL A 26 21.32 -17.97 16.68
N SER A 27 21.24 -19.22 16.24
CA SER A 27 21.53 -19.59 14.86
C SER A 27 20.54 -18.87 13.96
N GLU A 28 21.06 -18.17 12.95
CA GLU A 28 20.37 -17.91 11.69
C GLU A 28 18.96 -17.30 11.78
N GLU A 29 18.86 -16.00 12.07
CA GLU A 29 17.71 -15.23 11.53
C GLU A 29 18.05 -13.74 11.37
N LEU A 30 19.11 -13.46 10.61
CA LEU A 30 19.11 -12.28 9.76
C LEU A 30 18.62 -12.75 8.38
N CYS A 31 17.38 -13.20 8.30
CA CYS A 31 16.73 -13.25 7.01
C CYS A 31 16.71 -11.78 6.54
N HIS A 32 17.53 -11.47 5.54
CA HIS A 32 17.43 -10.20 4.84
C HIS A 32 15.99 -10.12 4.36
N ASN A 33 15.16 -9.29 5.00
CA ASN A 33 13.83 -9.01 4.49
C ASN A 33 14.04 -8.20 3.21
N LYS A 34 14.16 -8.90 2.08
CA LYS A 34 14.33 -8.28 0.77
C LYS A 34 13.09 -7.47 0.51
N GLN A 35 13.26 -6.20 0.17
CA GLN A 35 12.16 -5.34 -0.24
C GLN A 35 11.41 -5.99 -1.41
N LYS A 36 10.09 -6.05 -1.32
CA LYS A 36 9.23 -6.57 -2.38
C LYS A 36 8.68 -5.43 -3.22
N HIS A 37 8.18 -5.77 -4.40
CA HIS A 37 7.62 -4.76 -5.30
C HIS A 37 6.35 -4.13 -4.71
N VAL A 38 6.01 -2.97 -5.25
CA VAL A 38 4.86 -2.12 -4.88
C VAL A 38 4.22 -1.62 -6.16
N HIS A 39 3.00 -1.09 -6.12
CA HIS A 39 2.39 -0.45 -7.27
C HIS A 39 2.00 1.00 -6.99
N GLU A 40 2.09 1.85 -8.02
CA GLU A 40 1.45 3.15 -7.99
C GLU A 40 -0.07 2.99 -8.08
N LEU A 41 -0.80 3.88 -7.41
CA LEU A 41 -2.25 3.92 -7.44
C LEU A 41 -2.72 5.37 -7.51
N GLN A 42 -3.46 5.72 -8.56
CA GLN A 42 -4.06 7.04 -8.71
C GLN A 42 -5.50 6.89 -9.18
N GLY A 43 -6.40 7.71 -8.65
CA GLY A 43 -7.80 7.67 -9.03
C GLY A 43 -8.60 8.86 -8.50
N SER A 44 -9.90 8.77 -8.71
CA SER A 44 -10.90 9.65 -8.10
C SER A 44 -12.02 8.81 -7.51
N VAL A 45 -12.66 9.35 -6.49
CA VAL A 45 -13.87 8.74 -5.95
C VAL A 45 -15.10 9.12 -6.79
N LYS A 46 -16.19 8.35 -6.67
CA LYS A 46 -17.49 8.65 -7.29
C LYS A 46 -18.12 9.87 -6.60
N ILE A 47 -19.07 10.53 -7.27
CA ILE A 47 -19.76 11.70 -6.70
C ILE A 47 -20.58 11.27 -5.48
N ALA A 48 -20.51 12.03 -4.37
CA ALA A 48 -21.39 11.83 -3.22
C ALA A 48 -22.68 12.62 -3.40
N ASP A 49 -23.82 11.96 -3.12
CA ASP A 49 -25.19 12.46 -2.99
C ASP A 49 -25.67 13.53 -4.01
N GLU A 50 -26.97 13.85 -3.96
CA GLU A 50 -27.56 14.86 -4.85
C GLU A 50 -27.53 16.28 -4.26
N ASP A 51 -27.47 16.39 -2.93
CA ASP A 51 -27.57 17.67 -2.20
C ASP A 51 -26.26 18.47 -2.21
N ASP A 52 -25.11 17.78 -2.25
CA ASP A 52 -23.78 18.39 -2.37
C ASP A 52 -22.88 17.57 -3.32
N PRO A 53 -23.12 17.67 -4.63
CA PRO A 53 -22.45 16.82 -5.61
C PRO A 53 -20.98 17.25 -5.80
N HIS A 54 -20.07 16.51 -5.18
CA HIS A 54 -18.63 16.68 -5.38
C HIS A 54 -17.89 15.33 -5.40
N ASN A 55 -16.61 15.39 -5.75
CA ASN A 55 -15.71 14.25 -5.65
C ASN A 55 -14.30 14.68 -5.26
N HIS A 56 -13.50 13.69 -4.88
CA HIS A 56 -12.10 13.84 -4.54
C HIS A 56 -11.19 12.98 -5.40
N ARG A 57 -9.91 13.31 -5.42
CA ARG A 57 -8.84 12.59 -6.11
C ARG A 57 -7.83 12.06 -5.10
N PHE A 58 -7.14 10.99 -5.44
CA PHE A 58 -6.08 10.43 -4.61
C PHE A 58 -4.93 9.89 -5.46
N CYS A 59 -3.74 9.86 -4.87
CA CYS A 59 -2.55 9.23 -5.42
C CYS A 59 -1.70 8.68 -4.27
N THR A 60 -1.25 7.43 -4.39
CA THR A 60 -0.43 6.74 -3.39
C THR A 60 0.43 5.66 -4.06
N VAL A 61 1.27 5.01 -3.28
CA VAL A 61 1.97 3.77 -3.64
C VAL A 61 1.53 2.71 -2.64
N THR A 62 1.32 1.49 -3.09
CA THR A 62 0.96 0.39 -2.19
C THR A 62 2.10 0.03 -1.26
N GLU A 63 1.80 -0.68 -0.18
CA GLU A 63 2.83 -1.34 0.62
C GLU A 63 3.44 -2.53 -0.14
N GLU A 64 4.50 -3.12 0.43
CA GLU A 64 5.20 -4.28 -0.13
C GLU A 64 4.27 -5.49 -0.34
N ALA A 65 4.52 -6.25 -1.41
CA ALA A 65 3.73 -7.43 -1.76
C ALA A 65 3.59 -8.44 -0.60
N ILE A 66 2.36 -8.87 -0.35
CA ILE A 66 2.01 -9.90 0.64
C ILE A 66 1.62 -11.17 -0.13
N PRO A 67 2.46 -12.21 -0.12
CA PRO A 67 2.16 -13.49 -0.77
C PRO A 67 0.84 -14.08 -0.29
N ILE A 68 0.09 -14.63 -1.22
CA ILE A 68 -1.05 -15.50 -0.96
C ILE A 68 -0.81 -16.83 -1.70
N CYS A 69 -1.76 -17.75 -1.63
CA CYS A 69 -1.62 -19.04 -2.32
C CYS A 69 -1.75 -18.93 -3.84
N ASP A 70 -1.34 -20.01 -4.51
CA ASP A 70 -1.38 -20.14 -5.97
C ASP A 70 -0.46 -19.17 -6.75
N ASP A 71 0.74 -18.89 -6.21
CA ASP A 71 1.75 -18.03 -6.86
C ASP A 71 1.27 -16.58 -7.11
N ASP A 72 0.49 -16.06 -6.16
CA ASP A 72 -0.17 -14.76 -6.22
C ASP A 72 0.17 -13.92 -4.97
N HIS A 73 -0.20 -12.64 -4.99
CA HIS A 73 -0.01 -11.72 -3.88
C HIS A 73 -1.05 -10.60 -3.92
N VAL A 74 -1.10 -9.85 -2.83
CA VAL A 74 -1.89 -8.62 -2.71
C VAL A 74 -1.06 -7.55 -2.02
N HIS A 75 -1.54 -6.32 -2.02
CA HIS A 75 -0.90 -5.22 -1.30
C HIS A 75 -1.83 -4.60 -0.28
N GLU A 76 -1.28 -4.12 0.82
CA GLU A 76 -1.96 -3.13 1.65
C GLU A 76 -1.90 -1.76 0.98
N VAL A 77 -2.94 -0.96 1.16
CA VAL A 77 -3.09 0.36 0.57
C VAL A 77 -3.65 1.30 1.60
N CYS A 78 -2.94 2.42 1.81
CA CYS A 78 -3.44 3.57 2.55
C CYS A 78 -3.40 4.80 1.65
N PHE A 79 -4.49 5.57 1.60
CA PHE A 79 -4.48 6.88 0.97
C PHE A 79 -5.36 7.86 1.71
N ARG A 80 -5.08 9.13 1.46
CA ARG A 80 -5.95 10.26 1.75
C ARG A 80 -6.31 10.93 0.43
N THR A 81 -7.55 11.36 0.29
CA THR A 81 -7.96 12.15 -0.86
C THR A 81 -7.42 13.58 -0.79
N ASP A 82 -7.54 14.34 -1.87
CA ASP A 82 -7.28 15.77 -1.85
C ASP A 82 -8.29 16.50 -0.96
N PHE A 83 -7.87 17.67 -0.48
CA PHE A 83 -8.72 18.57 0.28
C PHE A 83 -9.60 19.35 -0.70
N PHE A 84 -10.90 19.07 -0.66
CA PHE A 84 -11.92 19.76 -1.45
C PHE A 84 -13.13 20.01 -0.54
N ASP A 85 -13.83 21.12 -0.79
CA ASP A 85 -14.96 21.61 0.02
C ASP A 85 -14.86 21.37 1.54
N ASN A 86 -13.75 21.84 2.11
CA ASN A 86 -13.47 21.81 3.54
C ASN A 86 -13.24 20.43 4.18
N HIS A 87 -13.17 19.34 3.41
CA HIS A 87 -12.87 18.02 3.96
C HIS A 87 -12.01 17.14 3.03
N PHE A 88 -11.65 15.98 3.54
CA PHE A 88 -10.95 14.91 2.82
C PHE A 88 -11.39 13.57 3.42
N HIS A 89 -11.24 12.50 2.66
CA HIS A 89 -11.46 11.15 3.17
C HIS A 89 -10.19 10.33 3.15
N GLU A 90 -10.21 9.24 3.90
CA GLU A 90 -9.11 8.28 3.98
C GLU A 90 -9.60 6.91 3.53
N PHE A 91 -8.66 6.05 3.17
CA PHE A 91 -8.90 4.64 2.94
C PHE A 91 -7.72 3.85 3.48
N LYS A 92 -8.04 2.72 4.12
CA LYS A 92 -7.08 1.69 4.49
C LYS A 92 -7.66 0.32 4.18
N GLY A 93 -7.04 -0.41 3.28
CA GLY A 93 -7.52 -1.72 2.86
C GLY A 93 -6.47 -2.50 2.09
N ARG A 94 -6.90 -3.51 1.34
CA ARG A 94 -6.04 -4.36 0.51
C ARG A 94 -6.53 -4.39 -0.93
N THR A 95 -5.60 -4.64 -1.83
CA THR A 95 -5.93 -4.97 -3.21
C THR A 95 -6.56 -6.34 -3.34
N GLY A 96 -7.23 -6.57 -4.47
CA GLY A 96 -7.53 -7.93 -4.93
C GLY A 96 -6.29 -8.69 -5.40
N PRO A 97 -6.43 -9.98 -5.73
CA PRO A 97 -5.38 -10.81 -6.33
C PRO A 97 -4.87 -10.25 -7.66
N ALA A 98 -3.70 -10.69 -8.11
CA ALA A 98 -3.10 -10.20 -9.35
C ALA A 98 -3.94 -10.56 -10.59
N ILE A 99 -4.17 -9.56 -11.45
CA ILE A 99 -4.85 -9.72 -12.73
C ILE A 99 -3.83 -9.52 -13.84
N LYS A 100 -3.59 -10.56 -14.64
CA LYS A 100 -2.63 -10.54 -15.74
C LYS A 100 -3.05 -9.59 -16.86
N VAL A 101 -2.12 -8.76 -17.30
CA VAL A 101 -2.25 -7.85 -18.45
C VAL A 101 -0.98 -7.96 -19.29
N GLY A 102 -1.01 -8.81 -20.31
CA GLY A 102 0.20 -9.13 -21.09
C GLY A 102 1.21 -9.93 -20.26
N ASP A 103 2.44 -9.44 -20.18
CA ASP A 103 3.54 -9.99 -19.36
C ASP A 103 3.69 -9.32 -17.99
N HIS A 104 2.73 -8.47 -17.63
CA HIS A 104 2.64 -7.79 -16.33
C HIS A 104 1.33 -8.16 -15.62
N HIS A 105 1.12 -7.60 -14.44
CA HIS A 105 -0.15 -7.66 -13.72
C HIS A 105 -0.49 -6.32 -13.06
N VAL A 106 -1.77 -6.18 -12.74
CA VAL A 106 -2.35 -5.09 -11.94
C VAL A 106 -3.22 -5.71 -10.85
N HIS A 107 -3.63 -4.90 -9.88
CA HIS A 107 -4.62 -5.28 -8.88
C HIS A 107 -5.77 -4.28 -8.87
N CYS A 108 -6.99 -4.75 -8.60
CA CYS A 108 -8.15 -3.88 -8.47
C CYS A 108 -8.54 -3.68 -7.01
N ILE A 109 -9.20 -2.55 -6.73
CA ILE A 109 -9.87 -2.23 -5.47
C ILE A 109 -11.23 -1.66 -5.81
N GLU A 110 -12.28 -2.23 -5.22
CA GLU A 110 -13.61 -1.63 -5.16
C GLU A 110 -13.97 -1.45 -3.69
N SER A 111 -14.18 -0.21 -3.25
CA SER A 111 -14.45 0.07 -1.84
C SER A 111 -15.09 1.43 -1.62
N VAL A 112 -15.23 1.82 -0.35
CA VAL A 112 -15.68 3.14 0.09
C VAL A 112 -14.62 3.78 0.98
N THR A 113 -14.56 5.11 0.97
CA THR A 113 -13.69 5.87 1.89
C THR A 113 -14.25 5.89 3.31
N SER A 114 -13.46 6.38 4.27
CA SER A 114 -13.92 6.73 5.60
C SER A 114 -15.02 7.79 5.54
N GLU A 115 -15.91 7.81 6.54
CA GLU A 115 -16.88 8.88 6.70
C GLU A 115 -16.20 10.19 7.13
N ASN A 116 -16.55 11.29 6.48
CA ASN A 116 -16.23 12.66 6.88
C ASN A 116 -17.34 13.57 6.37
N ASP A 117 -17.63 14.65 7.10
CA ASP A 117 -18.74 15.56 6.79
C ASP A 117 -20.09 14.86 6.49
N GLY A 118 -20.36 13.78 7.24
CA GLY A 118 -21.61 13.02 7.17
C GLY A 118 -21.77 12.10 5.95
N HIS A 119 -20.75 11.94 5.10
CA HIS A 119 -20.82 11.05 3.94
C HIS A 119 -19.49 10.32 3.65
N HIS A 120 -19.52 9.42 2.69
CA HIS A 120 -18.36 8.68 2.16
C HIS A 120 -18.49 8.57 0.65
N HIS A 121 -17.39 8.27 -0.04
CA HIS A 121 -17.44 8.02 -1.47
C HIS A 121 -17.05 6.59 -1.81
N ALA A 122 -17.85 5.96 -2.67
CA ALA A 122 -17.44 4.75 -3.35
C ALA A 122 -16.35 5.04 -4.38
N PHE A 123 -15.47 4.08 -4.63
CA PHE A 123 -14.45 4.17 -5.67
C PHE A 123 -14.13 2.79 -6.23
N GLU A 124 -13.65 2.79 -7.47
CA GLU A 124 -13.16 1.60 -8.16
C GLU A 124 -11.89 2.00 -8.89
N VAL A 125 -10.79 1.27 -8.66
CA VAL A 125 -9.47 1.65 -9.18
C VAL A 125 -8.63 0.41 -9.43
N ALA A 126 -7.77 0.48 -10.44
CA ALA A 126 -6.70 -0.49 -10.66
C ALA A 126 -5.36 0.16 -10.34
N THR A 127 -4.44 -0.62 -9.77
CA THR A 127 -3.04 -0.22 -9.66
C THR A 127 -2.44 0.00 -11.05
N LEU A 128 -1.47 0.90 -11.14
CA LEU A 128 -0.66 1.04 -12.35
C LEU A 128 0.36 -0.10 -12.43
N ILE A 129 0.82 -0.39 -13.64
CA ILE A 129 1.86 -1.40 -13.87
C ILE A 129 3.15 -0.93 -13.18
N ASN A 130 3.68 -1.76 -12.29
CA ASN A 130 4.97 -1.51 -11.66
C ASN A 130 6.12 -1.99 -12.55
N ASP A 131 7.29 -1.33 -12.43
CA ASP A 131 8.58 -1.70 -13.02
C ASP A 131 8.44 -2.38 -14.38
N PRO A 132 8.10 -1.63 -15.45
CA PRO A 132 7.75 -2.18 -16.77
C PRO A 132 8.90 -2.97 -17.44
N LEU A 133 10.04 -3.13 -16.76
CA LEU A 133 11.21 -3.86 -17.21
C LEU A 133 11.37 -5.22 -16.51
N LYS A 134 10.65 -5.49 -15.42
CA LYS A 134 10.75 -6.76 -14.68
C LYS A 134 9.56 -7.68 -14.95
N LYS A 135 9.87 -8.97 -15.00
CA LYS A 135 8.87 -10.05 -15.11
C LYS A 135 8.37 -10.43 -13.73
N ASP A 136 7.14 -10.89 -13.67
CA ASP A 136 6.48 -11.33 -12.43
C ASP A 136 7.35 -12.33 -11.65
N GLU A 137 7.60 -12.02 -10.38
CA GLU A 137 8.32 -12.90 -9.46
C GLU A 137 7.36 -13.95 -8.91
N LYS A 138 7.84 -15.19 -8.82
CA LYS A 138 7.08 -16.27 -8.19
C LYS A 138 7.16 -16.17 -6.68
N HIS A 139 6.04 -16.30 -6.00
CA HIS A 139 5.97 -16.27 -4.55
C HIS A 139 5.60 -17.66 -4.01
N GLU A 140 6.45 -18.20 -3.13
CA GLU A 140 6.13 -19.42 -2.39
C GLU A 140 5.01 -19.10 -1.37
N CYS A 141 3.86 -19.79 -1.46
CA CYS A 141 2.75 -19.57 -0.53
C CYS A 141 3.21 -19.88 0.90
N CYS A 142 3.10 -18.92 1.80
CA CYS A 142 3.21 -19.17 3.24
C CYS A 142 1.89 -19.83 3.68
N HIS A 143 1.87 -21.16 3.79
CA HIS A 143 0.67 -21.99 4.00
C HIS A 143 -0.09 -21.78 5.34
N ASP A 144 0.26 -20.78 6.15
CA ASP A 144 -0.34 -20.58 7.48
C ASP A 144 -0.58 -19.09 7.79
N HIS A 145 -1.25 -18.36 6.88
CA HIS A 145 -1.75 -17.02 7.18
C HIS A 145 -3.19 -17.09 7.73
N PRO A 146 -3.49 -16.45 8.88
CA PRO A 146 -4.82 -16.45 9.51
C PRO A 146 -5.98 -16.01 8.60
N TRP A 147 -5.66 -15.30 7.51
CA TRP A 147 -6.60 -14.61 6.62
C TRP A 147 -7.15 -15.48 5.49
N ASP A 148 -6.61 -16.69 5.28
CA ASP A 148 -7.10 -17.64 4.25
C ASP A 148 -8.46 -18.28 4.61
N ARG A 149 -9.05 -17.90 5.75
CA ARG A 149 -10.29 -18.50 6.30
C ARG A 149 -11.52 -17.60 6.25
N THR A 150 -11.39 -16.39 5.70
CA THR A 150 -12.52 -15.45 5.57
C THR A 150 -12.84 -15.23 4.09
N ARG A 151 -13.49 -16.21 3.47
CA ARG A 151 -14.30 -16.08 2.27
C ARG A 151 -15.70 -16.57 2.58
#